data_AF-A0A411ZUI0-F1
#
_entry.id   AF-A0A411ZUI0-F1
#
_cell.length_a   1.000
_cell.length_b   1.000
_cell.length_c   1.000
_cell.angle_alpha   90.00
_cell.angle_beta   90.00
_cell.angle_gamma   90.00
#
_symmetry.space_group_name_H-M   'P 1'
#
loop_
_entity.id
_entity.type
_entity.pdbx_description
1 polymer ?
#
loop_
_entity_poly.entity_id
_entity_poly.type
_entity_poly.pdbx_seq_one_letter_code
_entity_poly.pdbx_strand_id
1 'polypeptide(L)'
;MKKYLEKNVYEATMERIKFIFDEFDNVLVSFSGGKDSGVLLEMCYDYAKEHGMIDKLAMVHLDYEAQYQMTTDYVDETFKRFGDIKRFWLCLPIHAQCACSVKSGYWVPWDESKKNIWVRPMPEYDYVINKDNCEFKLKNDEYEIPSGFFKWFSEKYGKTASLIGLRAQESLNRYRVVHRPDVNRYKEKTYSCQDKYVTKFWPLYDWQTEDIWIYNAKFNKPYNKLYDLFYQAGLNIDQMRVASPFNDCAANTLKYYRVIDPANWGKMVGRVNGVNFMNMYGGTTAMGWRSITKPEHFTWKEYCYFLLNTLDEKTKNHYLKKLEASKKSWKVGGAMDAETIKELKEENAPAIYTGKTNNRGSKTKEVVQFEDYMDDTNVTDFRRIPTYKRMCICIMKNDYYCKYMGFAQTKNETEKRKNAIKKYQEVL
;
A
#
# COMPACT_ATOMS: atom_id res chain seq x y z
N MET A 1 -8.26 0.74 23.58
CA MET A 1 -8.54 2.04 24.22
C MET A 1 -7.27 2.87 24.19
N LYS A 2 -7.33 4.15 23.77
CA LYS A 2 -6.15 5.04 23.74
C LYS A 2 -5.76 5.40 25.18
N LYS A 3 -4.49 5.25 25.53
CA LYS A 3 -3.95 5.66 26.83
C LYS A 3 -3.10 6.91 26.62
N TYR A 4 -3.43 7.98 27.30
CA TYR A 4 -2.63 9.20 27.32
C TYR A 4 -1.55 9.06 28.40
N LEU A 5 -0.38 9.62 28.13
CA LEU A 5 0.77 9.62 29.03
C LEU A 5 1.08 11.07 29.39
N GLU A 6 1.76 11.29 30.51
CA GLU A 6 2.31 12.59 30.91
C GLU A 6 3.63 12.90 30.16
N LYS A 7 3.63 12.68 28.84
CA LYS A 7 4.75 12.99 27.94
C LYS A 7 4.21 13.33 26.56
N ASN A 8 4.87 14.23 25.85
CA ASN A 8 4.48 14.55 24.48
C ASN A 8 4.98 13.48 23.49
N VAL A 9 4.44 13.51 22.26
CA VAL A 9 4.77 12.51 21.23
C VAL A 9 6.24 12.56 20.80
N TYR A 10 6.88 13.74 20.88
CA TYR A 10 8.31 13.91 20.57
C TYR A 10 9.17 13.16 21.60
N GLU A 11 8.99 13.43 22.89
CA GLU A 11 9.69 12.76 24.00
C GLU A 11 9.51 11.24 23.93
N ALA A 12 8.27 10.78 23.76
CA ALA A 12 7.96 9.36 23.63
C ALA A 12 8.67 8.72 22.43
N THR A 13 8.84 9.46 21.33
CA THR A 13 9.53 8.97 20.15
C THR A 13 11.04 8.91 20.36
N MET A 14 11.63 9.89 21.05
CA MET A 14 13.05 9.88 21.39
C MET A 14 13.40 8.68 22.28
N GLU A 15 12.55 8.31 23.23
CA GLU A 15 12.71 7.08 24.02
C GLU A 15 12.70 5.81 23.14
N ARG A 16 11.82 5.77 22.13
CA ARG A 16 11.75 4.64 21.17
C ARG A 16 12.97 4.59 20.28
N ILE A 17 13.43 5.73 19.76
CA ILE A 17 14.63 5.85 18.95
C ILE A 17 15.85 5.39 19.77
N LYS A 18 16.01 5.89 21.00
CA LYS A 18 17.05 5.44 21.92
C LYS A 18 17.08 3.93 22.09
N PHE A 19 15.94 3.34 22.44
CA PHE A 19 15.82 1.88 22.59
C PHE A 19 16.26 1.12 21.33
N ILE A 20 15.90 1.62 20.15
CA ILE A 20 16.29 1.01 18.87
C ILE A 20 17.81 1.11 18.65
N PHE A 21 18.41 2.28 18.85
CA PHE A 21 19.86 2.46 18.66
C PHE A 21 20.71 1.65 19.66
N ASP A 22 20.20 1.42 20.86
CA ASP A 22 20.85 0.58 21.88
C ASP A 22 20.82 -0.92 21.51
N GLU A 23 19.80 -1.36 20.76
CA GLU A 23 19.50 -2.78 20.55
C GLU A 23 19.97 -3.36 19.20
N PHE A 24 20.29 -2.49 18.24
CA PHE A 24 20.58 -2.86 16.87
C PHE A 24 21.94 -2.30 16.40
N ASP A 25 22.58 -3.04 15.50
CA ASP A 25 23.84 -2.65 14.86
C ASP A 25 23.58 -1.61 13.78
N ASN A 26 22.43 -1.69 13.11
CA ASN A 26 22.02 -0.73 12.09
C ASN A 26 20.57 -0.29 12.28
N VAL A 27 20.34 1.01 12.07
CA VAL A 27 19.04 1.65 12.05
C VAL A 27 18.78 2.15 10.63
N LEU A 28 17.97 1.40 9.89
CA LEU A 28 17.65 1.67 8.49
C LEU A 28 16.29 2.39 8.37
N VAL A 29 16.31 3.67 8.03
CA VAL A 29 15.09 4.47 7.83
C VAL A 29 14.59 4.32 6.39
N SER A 30 13.33 3.89 6.23
CA SER A 30 12.63 3.87 4.94
C SER A 30 12.10 5.27 4.62
N PHE A 31 12.85 6.01 3.81
CA PHE A 31 12.58 7.40 3.45
C PHE A 31 11.82 7.48 2.11
N SER A 32 10.57 7.91 2.14
CA SER A 32 9.70 7.97 0.94
C SER A 32 9.67 9.34 0.27
N GLY A 33 10.38 10.33 0.81
CA GLY A 33 10.23 11.73 0.41
C GLY A 33 8.92 12.38 0.90
N GLY A 34 8.13 11.67 1.73
CA GLY A 34 6.94 12.20 2.38
C GLY A 34 7.22 12.77 3.77
N LYS A 35 6.32 13.63 4.26
CA LYS A 35 6.41 14.36 5.54
C LYS A 35 6.74 13.45 6.73
N ASP A 36 6.04 12.33 6.85
CA ASP A 36 6.16 11.42 7.99
C ASP A 36 7.54 10.72 8.00
N SER A 37 8.02 10.31 6.82
CA SER A 37 9.35 9.71 6.68
C SER A 37 10.50 10.71 6.82
N GLY A 38 10.26 11.98 6.42
CA GLY A 38 11.23 13.06 6.58
C GLY A 38 11.45 13.41 8.05
N VAL A 39 10.38 13.56 8.83
CA VAL A 39 10.47 13.78 10.29
C VAL A 39 11.19 12.62 10.98
N LEU A 40 10.83 11.37 10.64
CA LEU A 40 11.48 10.20 11.22
C LEU A 40 12.99 10.17 10.93
N LEU A 41 13.40 10.49 9.69
CA LEU A 41 14.80 10.54 9.29
C LEU A 41 15.56 11.64 10.04
N GLU A 42 15.03 12.85 10.10
CA GLU A 42 15.63 13.97 10.83
C GLU A 42 15.81 13.65 12.33
N MET A 43 14.79 13.09 12.98
CA MET A 43 14.87 12.70 14.39
C MET A 43 15.91 11.60 14.64
N CYS A 44 16.00 10.60 13.75
CA CYS A 44 17.03 9.57 13.85
C CYS A 44 18.43 10.12 13.59
N TYR A 45 18.58 11.05 12.64
CA TYR A 45 19.85 11.71 12.33
C TYR A 45 20.36 12.55 13.50
N ASP A 46 19.51 13.43 14.04
CA ASP A 46 19.85 14.27 15.19
C ASP A 46 20.28 13.41 16.38
N TYR A 47 19.48 12.37 16.72
CA TYR A 47 19.82 11.44 17.80
C TYR A 47 21.16 10.75 17.57
N ALA A 48 21.37 10.18 16.37
CA ALA A 48 22.58 9.45 16.04
C ALA A 48 23.82 10.36 16.13
N LYS A 49 23.71 11.59 15.64
CA LYS A 49 24.80 12.57 15.67
C LYS A 49 25.14 13.02 17.09
N GLU A 50 24.13 13.35 17.89
CA GLU A 50 24.29 13.79 19.29
C GLU A 50 24.92 12.70 20.17
N HIS A 51 24.69 11.42 19.86
CA HIS A 51 25.16 10.29 20.66
C HIS A 51 26.37 9.57 20.05
N GLY A 52 26.98 10.10 18.98
CA GLY A 52 28.14 9.49 18.33
C GLY A 52 27.86 8.12 17.70
N MET A 53 26.63 7.89 17.22
CA MET A 53 26.16 6.64 16.60
C MET A 53 25.79 6.82 15.12
N ILE A 54 26.36 7.82 14.45
CA ILE A 54 26.05 8.17 13.05
C ILE A 54 26.34 7.00 12.09
N ASP A 55 27.34 6.19 12.43
CA ASP A 55 27.76 4.99 11.71
C ASP A 55 26.68 3.90 11.68
N LYS A 56 25.81 3.85 12.68
CA LYS A 56 24.67 2.91 12.72
C LYS A 56 23.52 3.32 11.81
N LEU A 57 23.40 4.60 11.49
CA LEU A 57 22.26 5.13 10.73
C LEU A 57 22.43 4.82 9.23
N ALA A 58 21.35 4.37 8.62
CA ALA A 58 21.22 4.15 7.19
C ALA A 58 19.87 4.66 6.71
N MET A 59 19.79 5.04 5.44
CA MET A 59 18.51 5.37 4.81
C MET A 59 18.34 4.68 3.46
N VAL A 60 17.10 4.33 3.16
CA VAL A 60 16.71 3.70 1.90
C VAL A 60 15.50 4.41 1.30
N HIS A 61 15.57 4.72 0.00
CA HIS A 61 14.46 5.24 -0.79
C HIS A 61 14.12 4.27 -1.91
N LEU A 62 12.87 3.82 -1.98
CA LEU A 62 12.36 3.06 -3.11
C LEU A 62 11.75 4.02 -4.12
N ASP A 63 12.39 4.13 -5.27
CA ASP A 63 12.04 5.07 -6.30
C ASP A 63 11.06 4.47 -7.30
N TYR A 64 9.86 5.04 -7.35
CA TYR A 64 8.83 4.61 -8.27
C TYR A 64 8.91 5.28 -9.65
N GLU A 65 9.99 5.95 -10.06
CA GLU A 65 10.15 6.64 -11.37
C GLU A 65 9.22 7.87 -11.54
N ALA A 66 7.91 7.70 -11.40
CA ALA A 66 6.87 8.69 -11.68
C ALA A 66 6.42 9.45 -10.41
N GLN A 67 7.36 9.90 -9.59
CA GLN A 67 7.06 10.77 -8.44
C GLN A 67 6.92 12.23 -8.91
N TYR A 68 6.24 13.08 -8.15
CA TYR A 68 6.27 14.53 -8.38
C TYR A 68 7.71 15.04 -8.42
N GLN A 69 8.01 16.00 -9.30
CA GLN A 69 9.34 16.60 -9.41
C GLN A 69 9.82 17.13 -8.06
N MET A 70 8.97 17.83 -7.32
CA MET A 70 9.26 18.37 -5.98
C MET A 70 9.61 17.28 -4.96
N THR A 71 9.04 16.08 -5.10
CA THR A 71 9.44 14.92 -4.28
C THR A 71 10.80 14.40 -4.71
N THR A 72 11.06 14.31 -6.01
CA THR A 72 12.38 13.93 -6.53
C THR A 72 13.47 14.90 -6.07
N ASP A 73 13.21 16.21 -6.14
CA ASP A 73 14.14 17.25 -5.69
C ASP A 73 14.39 17.15 -4.18
N TYR A 74 13.33 16.99 -3.37
CA TYR A 74 13.47 16.81 -1.93
C TYR A 74 14.27 15.56 -1.57
N VAL A 75 14.03 14.43 -2.27
CA VAL A 75 14.80 13.21 -2.06
C VAL A 75 16.27 13.43 -2.41
N ASP A 76 16.55 14.05 -3.55
CA ASP A 76 17.90 14.38 -4.00
C ASP A 76 18.68 15.25 -2.99
N GLU A 77 18.07 16.35 -2.55
CA GLU A 77 18.62 17.25 -1.54
C GLU A 77 18.87 16.53 -0.20
N THR A 78 17.94 15.68 0.24
CA THR A 78 18.09 14.90 1.47
C THR A 78 19.23 13.89 1.37
N PHE A 79 19.36 13.19 0.23
CA PHE A 79 20.49 12.28 -0.02
C PHE A 79 21.83 12.98 -0.04
N LYS A 80 21.90 14.20 -0.58
CA LYS A 80 23.11 15.03 -0.54
C LYS A 80 23.44 15.51 0.87
N ARG A 81 22.43 15.95 1.65
CA ARG A 81 22.63 16.47 3.02
C ARG A 81 23.17 15.42 3.98
N PHE A 82 22.68 14.18 3.89
CA PHE A 82 23.08 13.09 4.77
C PHE A 82 24.21 12.23 4.19
N GLY A 83 25.29 12.88 3.75
CA GLY A 83 26.44 12.22 3.13
C GLY A 83 27.31 11.39 4.08
N ASP A 84 27.12 11.55 5.38
CA ASP A 84 27.84 10.90 6.49
C ASP A 84 27.19 9.60 6.99
N ILE A 85 26.04 9.20 6.43
CA ILE A 85 25.34 7.94 6.73
C ILE A 85 25.34 7.00 5.52
N LYS A 86 24.98 5.73 5.74
CA LYS A 86 24.80 4.78 4.63
C LYS A 86 23.53 5.13 3.84
N ARG A 87 23.64 5.23 2.52
CA ARG A 87 22.54 5.67 1.63
C ARG A 87 22.25 4.61 0.57
N PHE A 88 20.96 4.36 0.31
CA PHE A 88 20.53 3.40 -0.71
C PHE A 88 19.33 3.96 -1.48
N TRP A 89 19.55 4.33 -2.74
CA TRP A 89 18.49 4.81 -3.63
C TRP A 89 18.12 3.73 -4.64
N LEU A 90 17.02 3.04 -4.41
CA LEU A 90 16.62 1.87 -5.18
C LEU A 90 15.79 2.27 -6.40
N CYS A 91 16.37 2.16 -7.59
CA CYS A 91 15.70 2.34 -8.89
C CYS A 91 15.52 0.98 -9.58
N LEU A 92 14.53 0.21 -9.12
CA LEU A 92 14.38 -1.22 -9.44
C LEU A 92 13.10 -1.52 -10.23
N PRO A 93 13.12 -2.51 -11.15
CA PRO A 93 11.96 -2.96 -11.91
C PRO A 93 11.02 -3.85 -11.08
N ILE A 94 10.46 -3.29 -10.01
CA ILE A 94 9.51 -3.97 -9.13
C ILE A 94 8.09 -3.95 -9.71
N HIS A 95 7.19 -4.81 -9.24
CA HIS A 95 5.81 -4.81 -9.69
C HIS A 95 4.97 -3.88 -8.83
N ALA A 96 5.09 -2.56 -9.01
CA ALA A 96 4.33 -1.59 -8.22
C ALA A 96 2.83 -1.68 -8.51
N GLN A 97 1.98 -1.59 -7.47
CA GLN A 97 0.52 -1.68 -7.63
C GLN A 97 0.02 -0.60 -8.61
N CYS A 98 -0.86 -0.99 -9.53
CA CYS A 98 -1.49 -0.10 -10.49
C CYS A 98 -3.00 -0.32 -10.49
N ALA A 99 -3.76 0.74 -10.22
CA ALA A 99 -5.20 0.81 -10.36
C ALA A 99 -5.62 1.54 -11.64
N CYS A 100 -4.68 2.19 -12.36
CA CYS A 100 -4.98 2.87 -13.62
C CYS A 100 -5.19 1.90 -14.78
N SER A 101 -4.43 0.80 -14.85
CA SER A 101 -4.36 -0.09 -16.02
C SER A 101 -5.42 -1.19 -15.98
N VAL A 102 -6.33 -1.21 -16.95
CA VAL A 102 -7.34 -2.27 -17.07
C VAL A 102 -6.76 -3.64 -17.45
N LYS A 103 -5.50 -3.69 -17.91
CA LYS A 103 -4.84 -4.92 -18.38
C LYS A 103 -4.01 -5.65 -17.31
N SER A 104 -3.63 -4.95 -16.24
CA SER A 104 -2.70 -5.44 -15.22
C SER A 104 -2.91 -4.71 -13.90
N GLY A 105 -2.90 -5.45 -12.78
CA GLY A 105 -2.92 -4.87 -11.43
C GLY A 105 -1.59 -4.26 -10.97
N TYR A 106 -0.58 -4.22 -11.85
CA TYR A 106 0.73 -3.63 -11.58
C TYR A 106 1.30 -2.88 -12.79
N TRP A 107 2.20 -1.96 -12.50
CA TRP A 107 3.10 -1.30 -13.44
C TRP A 107 4.54 -1.51 -12.95
N VAL A 108 5.51 -1.41 -13.86
CA VAL A 108 6.92 -1.68 -13.53
C VAL A 108 7.71 -0.38 -13.70
N PRO A 109 8.03 0.37 -12.63
CA PRO A 109 8.96 1.50 -12.71
C PRO A 109 10.32 1.01 -13.18
N TRP A 110 11.11 1.84 -13.85
CA TRP A 110 12.45 1.49 -14.33
C TRP A 110 12.50 0.23 -15.21
N ASP A 111 11.40 -0.09 -15.89
CA ASP A 111 11.33 -1.17 -16.88
C ASP A 111 12.25 -0.82 -18.06
N GLU A 112 13.37 -1.54 -18.15
CA GLU A 112 14.42 -1.34 -19.14
C GLU A 112 13.89 -1.39 -20.58
N SER A 113 12.89 -2.25 -20.85
CA SER A 113 12.26 -2.35 -22.17
C SER A 113 11.48 -1.09 -22.59
N LYS A 114 11.22 -0.18 -21.62
CA LYS A 114 10.48 1.08 -21.78
C LYS A 114 11.32 2.30 -21.44
N LYS A 115 12.66 2.16 -21.45
CA LYS A 115 13.60 3.24 -21.09
C LYS A 115 13.37 4.54 -21.87
N ASN A 116 12.99 4.44 -23.15
CA ASN A 116 12.70 5.59 -24.02
C ASN A 116 11.46 6.40 -23.61
N ILE A 117 10.58 5.84 -22.76
CA ILE A 117 9.35 6.50 -22.30
C ILE A 117 9.30 6.62 -20.78
N TRP A 118 10.41 6.44 -20.06
CA TRP A 118 10.46 6.71 -18.63
C TRP A 118 10.05 8.16 -18.32
N VAL A 119 9.38 8.36 -17.20
CA VAL A 119 8.90 9.69 -16.78
C VAL A 119 10.07 10.65 -16.52
N ARG A 120 11.20 10.13 -16.07
CA ARG A 120 12.43 10.92 -15.87
C ARG A 120 13.66 10.02 -15.99
N PRO A 121 14.85 10.60 -16.21
CA PRO A 121 16.09 9.85 -16.11
C PRO A 121 16.27 9.25 -14.71
N MET A 122 16.96 8.11 -14.68
CA MET A 122 17.44 7.51 -13.44
C MET A 122 18.52 8.43 -12.85
N PRO A 123 18.54 8.65 -11.53
CA PRO A 123 19.61 9.45 -10.90
C PRO A 123 20.97 8.74 -11.03
N GLU A 124 22.03 9.54 -11.12
CA GLU A 124 23.41 9.07 -11.31
C GLU A 124 24.23 9.37 -10.05
N TYR A 125 24.12 8.50 -9.04
CA TYR A 125 24.94 8.56 -7.83
C TYR A 125 25.50 7.18 -7.49
N ASP A 126 26.60 7.15 -6.75
CA ASP A 126 27.28 5.93 -6.28
C ASP A 126 26.41 5.05 -5.37
N TYR A 127 25.44 5.65 -4.68
CA TYR A 127 24.45 4.95 -3.84
C TYR A 127 23.14 4.57 -4.58
N VAL A 128 23.06 4.77 -5.90
CA VAL A 128 21.91 4.30 -6.69
C VAL A 128 22.06 2.81 -6.98
N ILE A 129 21.05 2.04 -6.60
CA ILE A 129 20.97 0.61 -6.88
C ILE A 129 19.88 0.38 -7.93
N ASN A 130 20.27 -0.21 -9.06
CA ASN A 130 19.40 -0.61 -10.16
C ASN A 130 19.56 -2.11 -10.44
N LYS A 131 18.92 -2.59 -11.52
CA LYS A 131 18.96 -4.01 -11.91
C LYS A 131 20.38 -4.52 -12.22
N ASP A 132 21.27 -3.66 -12.70
CA ASP A 132 22.59 -4.05 -13.19
C ASP A 132 23.62 -4.16 -12.07
N ASN A 133 23.44 -3.41 -10.98
CA ASN A 133 24.37 -3.39 -9.84
C ASN A 133 23.79 -3.95 -8.53
N CYS A 134 22.53 -4.39 -8.50
CA CYS A 134 21.95 -4.94 -7.27
C CYS A 134 22.61 -6.27 -6.87
N GLU A 135 23.18 -6.31 -5.67
CA GLU A 135 23.80 -7.52 -5.09
C GLU A 135 22.77 -8.48 -4.45
N PHE A 136 21.48 -8.29 -4.72
CA PHE A 136 20.41 -9.08 -4.15
C PHE A 136 19.40 -9.52 -5.20
N LYS A 137 18.78 -10.68 -4.97
CA LYS A 137 17.77 -11.22 -5.88
C LYS A 137 16.48 -10.42 -5.78
N LEU A 138 16.07 -9.84 -6.89
CA LEU A 138 14.74 -9.26 -7.07
C LEU A 138 13.71 -10.37 -7.29
N LYS A 139 12.55 -10.25 -6.64
CA LYS A 139 11.40 -11.10 -6.93
C LYS A 139 10.36 -10.31 -7.71
N ASN A 140 9.77 -10.95 -8.72
CA ASN A 140 8.74 -10.34 -9.58
C ASN A 140 7.38 -10.03 -8.87
N ASP A 141 7.30 -9.98 -7.54
CA ASP A 141 6.09 -9.69 -6.73
C ASP A 141 6.41 -8.78 -5.56
N GLU A 142 7.55 -8.12 -5.63
CA GLU A 142 7.86 -7.09 -4.65
C GLU A 142 7.13 -5.83 -5.10
N TYR A 143 6.29 -5.31 -4.21
CA TYR A 143 5.52 -4.07 -4.39
C TYR A 143 6.10 -2.91 -3.55
N GLU A 144 7.02 -3.25 -2.65
CA GLU A 144 7.69 -2.38 -1.68
C GLU A 144 9.19 -2.68 -1.72
N ILE A 145 9.96 -2.18 -0.73
CA ILE A 145 11.40 -2.45 -0.62
C ILE A 145 11.61 -3.97 -0.66
N PRO A 146 12.45 -4.48 -1.59
CA PRO A 146 12.67 -5.90 -1.75
C PRO A 146 13.10 -6.61 -0.46
N SER A 147 12.49 -7.76 -0.19
CA SER A 147 12.96 -8.70 0.83
C SER A 147 14.41 -9.14 0.60
N GLY A 148 14.83 -9.20 -0.68
CA GLY A 148 16.22 -9.43 -1.05
C GLY A 148 17.16 -8.33 -0.55
N PHE A 149 16.75 -7.07 -0.62
CA PHE A 149 17.52 -5.94 -0.09
C PHE A 149 17.66 -6.04 1.43
N PHE A 150 16.57 -6.30 2.17
CA PHE A 150 16.64 -6.48 3.63
C PHE A 150 17.56 -7.63 4.03
N LYS A 151 17.49 -8.76 3.30
CA LYS A 151 18.39 -9.89 3.51
C LYS A 151 19.85 -9.47 3.34
N TRP A 152 20.20 -8.95 2.16
CA TRP A 152 21.56 -8.53 1.83
C TRP A 152 22.10 -7.49 2.83
N PHE A 153 21.29 -6.50 3.19
CA PHE A 153 21.67 -5.46 4.13
C PHE A 153 21.97 -6.05 5.52
N SER A 154 21.08 -6.92 6.03
CA SER A 154 21.27 -7.57 7.34
C SER A 154 22.49 -8.50 7.37
N GLU A 155 22.78 -9.22 6.27
CA GLU A 155 23.95 -10.09 6.16
C GLU A 155 25.25 -9.28 6.07
N LYS A 156 25.23 -8.13 5.39
CA LYS A 156 26.40 -7.27 5.17
C LYS A 156 26.75 -6.41 6.38
N TYR A 157 25.74 -5.89 7.09
CA TYR A 157 25.95 -4.88 8.12
C TYR A 157 25.55 -5.34 9.54
N GLY A 158 24.82 -6.44 9.68
CA GLY A 158 24.44 -7.00 10.99
C GLY A 158 22.99 -6.77 11.37
N LYS A 159 22.69 -6.89 12.67
CA LYS A 159 21.32 -6.88 13.20
C LYS A 159 20.66 -5.52 12.92
N THR A 160 19.59 -5.55 12.13
CA THR A 160 19.01 -4.32 11.55
C THR A 160 17.59 -4.04 12.03
N ALA A 161 17.35 -2.81 12.45
CA ALA A 161 16.03 -2.24 12.63
C ALA A 161 15.60 -1.46 11.37
N SER A 162 14.42 -1.78 10.82
CA SER A 162 13.83 -1.07 9.68
C SER A 162 12.73 -0.13 10.16
N LEU A 163 12.96 1.18 10.06
CA LEU A 163 12.07 2.21 10.59
C LEU A 163 11.17 2.77 9.49
N ILE A 164 9.86 2.86 9.77
CA ILE A 164 8.86 3.33 8.81
C ILE A 164 8.05 4.46 9.46
N GLY A 165 7.89 5.57 8.72
CA GLY A 165 7.08 6.74 9.10
C GLY A 165 5.57 6.45 9.04
N LEU A 166 5.10 5.49 9.82
CA LEU A 166 3.69 5.09 9.90
C LEU A 166 3.04 5.72 11.13
N ARG A 167 1.92 6.42 10.91
CA ARG A 167 1.02 6.89 11.97
C ARG A 167 -0.28 6.09 11.96
N ALA A 168 -0.77 5.69 13.14
CA ALA A 168 -1.98 4.89 13.28
C ALA A 168 -3.25 5.67 12.92
N GLN A 169 -3.26 6.99 13.16
CA GLN A 169 -4.39 7.89 12.84
C GLN A 169 -4.70 7.92 11.32
N GLU A 170 -3.69 7.73 10.46
CA GLU A 170 -3.86 7.92 9.01
C GLU A 170 -4.85 6.95 8.35
N SER A 171 -5.06 5.76 8.91
CA SER A 171 -6.08 4.82 8.40
C SER A 171 -6.32 3.67 9.38
N LEU A 172 -7.50 3.05 9.27
CA LEU A 172 -7.82 1.82 9.99
C LEU A 172 -6.82 0.68 9.70
N ASN A 173 -6.29 0.60 8.47
CA ASN A 173 -5.28 -0.40 8.12
C ASN A 173 -3.97 -0.18 8.88
N ARG A 174 -3.50 1.07 8.96
CA ARG A 174 -2.31 1.44 9.74
C ARG A 174 -2.53 1.25 11.25
N TYR A 175 -3.71 1.62 11.74
CA TYR A 175 -4.11 1.31 13.12
C TYR A 175 -4.00 -0.20 13.42
N ARG A 176 -4.53 -1.04 12.53
CA ARG A 176 -4.46 -2.51 12.64
C ARG A 176 -3.05 -3.07 12.52
N VAL A 177 -2.13 -2.42 11.80
CA VAL A 177 -0.72 -2.84 11.75
C VAL A 177 -0.10 -2.78 13.15
N VAL A 178 -0.37 -1.71 13.90
CA VAL A 178 0.19 -1.46 15.23
C VAL A 178 -0.56 -2.24 16.33
N HIS A 179 -1.87 -2.44 16.18
CA HIS A 179 -2.72 -2.99 17.25
C HIS A 179 -3.12 -4.46 17.06
N ARG A 180 -2.55 -5.17 16.07
CA ARG A 180 -2.86 -6.59 15.89
C ARG A 180 -2.34 -7.40 17.11
N PRO A 181 -3.15 -8.32 17.67
CA PRO A 181 -2.74 -9.13 18.82
C PRO A 181 -1.69 -10.19 18.42
N ASP A 182 -1.83 -10.78 17.23
CA ASP A 182 -0.99 -11.90 16.76
C ASP A 182 0.27 -11.45 16.00
N VAL A 183 0.83 -10.29 16.37
CA VAL A 183 2.08 -9.78 15.75
C VAL A 183 3.27 -10.31 16.52
N ASN A 184 4.28 -10.78 15.80
CA ASN A 184 5.56 -11.15 16.39
C ASN A 184 6.31 -9.88 16.84
N ARG A 185 6.12 -9.45 18.08
CA ARG A 185 6.67 -8.19 18.62
C ARG A 185 8.08 -8.39 19.16
N TYR A 186 8.98 -7.46 18.86
CA TYR A 186 10.30 -7.44 19.46
C TYR A 186 10.23 -6.93 20.89
N LYS A 187 10.63 -7.75 21.87
CA LYS A 187 10.63 -7.41 23.32
C LYS A 187 9.34 -6.72 23.77
N GLU A 188 8.21 -7.29 23.34
CA GLU A 188 6.84 -6.82 23.64
C GLU A 188 6.50 -5.38 23.16
N LYS A 189 7.37 -4.74 22.39
CA LYS A 189 7.12 -3.38 21.87
C LYS A 189 5.97 -3.42 20.85
N THR A 190 4.86 -2.78 21.18
CA THR A 190 3.64 -2.71 20.36
C THR A 190 3.86 -2.04 19.01
N TYR A 191 4.87 -1.18 18.91
CA TYR A 191 5.28 -0.47 17.69
C TYR A 191 6.33 -1.24 16.88
N SER A 192 6.36 -2.56 16.98
CA SER A 192 7.34 -3.41 16.30
C SER A 192 6.73 -4.67 15.67
N CYS A 193 7.42 -5.20 14.66
CA CYS A 193 7.14 -6.50 14.06
C CYS A 193 8.45 -7.15 13.60
N GLN A 194 8.77 -8.32 14.11
CA GLN A 194 9.92 -9.11 13.68
C GLN A 194 9.62 -9.80 12.35
N ASP A 195 10.43 -9.49 11.36
CA ASP A 195 10.47 -10.16 10.06
C ASP A 195 11.70 -11.08 9.99
N LYS A 196 11.82 -11.87 8.93
CA LYS A 196 12.89 -12.86 8.77
C LYS A 196 14.30 -12.25 8.78
N TYR A 197 14.46 -11.05 8.23
CA TYR A 197 15.77 -10.41 8.02
C TYR A 197 15.97 -9.15 8.87
N VAL A 198 14.90 -8.48 9.27
CA VAL A 198 14.93 -7.21 9.99
C VAL A 198 13.81 -7.15 11.02
N THR A 199 13.98 -6.32 12.04
CA THR A 199 12.87 -5.94 12.92
C THR A 199 12.29 -4.61 12.44
N LYS A 200 11.01 -4.58 12.06
CA LYS A 200 10.33 -3.35 11.65
C LYS A 200 9.85 -2.58 12.87
N PHE A 201 9.99 -1.26 12.84
CA PHE A 201 9.50 -0.35 13.87
C PHE A 201 8.72 0.83 13.29
N TRP A 202 7.75 1.33 14.05
CA TRP A 202 6.94 2.52 13.72
C TRP A 202 7.02 3.56 14.83
N PRO A 203 8.15 4.27 15.00
CA PRO A 203 8.33 5.17 16.15
C PRO A 203 7.30 6.30 16.25
N LEU A 204 6.73 6.72 15.11
CA LEU A 204 5.75 7.80 15.01
C LEU A 204 4.28 7.34 15.15
N TYR A 205 4.00 6.09 15.54
CA TYR A 205 2.66 5.49 15.41
C TYR A 205 1.52 6.28 16.08
N ASP A 206 1.80 7.05 17.12
CA ASP A 206 0.84 7.83 17.91
C ASP A 206 0.77 9.32 17.53
N TRP A 207 1.58 9.77 16.57
CA TRP A 207 1.57 11.15 16.08
C TRP A 207 0.30 11.46 15.29
N GLN A 208 -0.19 12.68 15.44
CA GLN A 208 -1.21 13.27 14.60
C GLN A 208 -0.58 13.98 13.39
N THR A 209 -1.41 14.44 12.44
CA THR A 209 -0.91 15.13 11.25
C THR A 209 -0.30 16.47 11.61
N GLU A 210 -0.88 17.17 12.58
CA GLU A 210 -0.43 18.47 13.09
C GLU A 210 0.95 18.36 13.75
N ASP A 211 1.22 17.28 14.49
CA ASP A 211 2.49 17.07 15.18
C ASP A 211 3.69 17.07 14.20
N ILE A 212 3.48 16.56 12.98
CA ILE A 212 4.50 16.58 11.91
C ILE A 212 4.87 18.02 11.55
N TRP A 213 3.87 18.86 11.30
CA TRP A 213 4.07 20.25 10.93
C TRP A 213 4.62 21.09 12.09
N ILE A 214 4.15 20.82 13.32
CA ILE A 214 4.69 21.43 14.53
C ILE A 214 6.17 21.09 14.69
N TYR A 215 6.57 19.84 14.46
CA TYR A 215 7.98 19.45 14.49
C TYR A 215 8.80 20.21 13.44
N ASN A 216 8.35 20.24 12.18
CA ASN A 216 9.05 20.96 11.12
C ASN A 216 9.23 22.44 11.45
N ALA A 217 8.18 23.10 11.93
CA ALA A 217 8.23 24.51 12.31
C ALA A 217 9.09 24.76 13.56
N LYS A 218 8.91 23.97 14.61
CA LYS A 218 9.60 24.13 15.91
C LYS A 218 11.10 23.92 15.80
N PHE A 219 11.53 22.97 14.99
CA PHE A 219 12.95 22.62 14.83
C PHE A 219 13.56 23.15 13.53
N ASN A 220 12.81 23.98 12.78
CA ASN A 220 13.20 24.53 11.48
C ASN A 220 13.74 23.47 10.50
N LYS A 221 13.05 22.32 10.44
CA LYS A 221 13.47 21.17 9.62
C LYS A 221 12.87 21.27 8.21
N PRO A 222 13.67 21.01 7.16
CA PRO A 222 13.20 21.08 5.78
C PRO A 222 12.18 19.97 5.48
N TYR A 223 11.26 20.27 4.59
CA TYR A 223 10.21 19.36 4.16
C TYR A 223 9.99 19.48 2.65
N ASN A 224 9.34 18.48 2.07
CA ASN A 224 9.03 18.42 0.65
C ASN A 224 8.12 19.58 0.22
N LYS A 225 8.59 20.42 -0.71
CA LYS A 225 7.86 21.61 -1.20
C LYS A 225 6.59 21.29 -1.98
N LEU A 226 6.37 20.04 -2.36
CA LEU A 226 5.07 19.56 -2.86
C LEU A 226 3.91 19.90 -1.91
N TYR A 227 4.15 19.90 -0.59
CA TYR A 227 3.10 20.18 0.38
C TYR A 227 2.60 21.62 0.34
N ASP A 228 3.47 22.58 0.03
CA ASP A 228 3.09 23.97 -0.20
C ASP A 228 2.18 24.08 -1.43
N LEU A 229 2.51 23.34 -2.50
CA LEU A 229 1.73 23.29 -3.73
C LEU A 229 0.39 22.56 -3.55
N PHE A 230 0.35 21.51 -2.73
CA PHE A 230 -0.92 20.88 -2.35
C PHE A 230 -1.82 21.84 -1.58
N TYR A 231 -1.26 22.63 -0.67
CA TYR A 231 -2.03 23.64 0.07
C TYR A 231 -2.59 24.69 -0.88
N GLN A 232 -1.77 25.21 -1.80
CA GLN A 232 -2.21 26.15 -2.84
C GLN A 232 -3.27 25.54 -3.78
N ALA A 233 -3.21 24.23 -4.02
CA ALA A 233 -4.22 23.49 -4.78
C ALA A 233 -5.50 23.17 -3.98
N GLY A 234 -5.61 23.64 -2.73
CA GLY A 234 -6.81 23.53 -1.89
C GLY A 234 -6.92 22.26 -1.05
N LEU A 235 -5.84 21.48 -0.91
CA LEU A 235 -5.83 20.34 0.02
C LEU A 235 -5.62 20.83 1.46
N ASN A 236 -6.29 20.18 2.41
CA ASN A 236 -5.95 20.29 3.82
C ASN A 236 -4.84 19.29 4.20
N ILE A 237 -4.23 19.48 5.37
CA ILE A 237 -3.07 18.72 5.84
C ILE A 237 -3.30 17.20 5.90
N ASP A 238 -4.53 16.74 6.14
CA ASP A 238 -4.88 15.31 6.24
C ASP A 238 -4.99 14.63 4.86
N GLN A 239 -5.29 15.41 3.82
CA GLN A 239 -5.39 14.95 2.44
C GLN A 239 -4.03 14.81 1.77
N MET A 240 -3.00 15.49 2.29
CA MET A 240 -1.68 15.56 1.70
C MET A 240 -0.87 14.27 1.88
N ARG A 241 -0.69 13.53 0.79
CA ARG A 241 0.05 12.26 0.77
C ARG A 241 0.96 12.14 -0.44
N VAL A 242 2.14 11.55 -0.19
CA VAL A 242 3.09 11.14 -1.22
C VAL A 242 3.13 9.62 -1.23
N ALA A 243 2.88 9.03 -2.39
CA ALA A 243 2.90 7.59 -2.62
C ALA A 243 3.13 7.31 -4.12
N SER A 244 3.30 6.03 -4.48
CA SER A 244 3.27 5.62 -5.89
C SER A 244 2.01 6.17 -6.58
N PRO A 245 2.13 6.88 -7.71
CA PRO A 245 1.04 7.68 -8.27
C PRO A 245 -0.15 6.86 -8.75
N PHE A 246 0.09 5.59 -9.11
CA PHE A 246 -0.90 4.75 -9.77
C PHE A 246 -1.60 3.77 -8.84
N ASN A 247 -1.37 3.85 -7.52
CA ASN A 247 -2.08 2.98 -6.58
C ASN A 247 -3.55 3.40 -6.40
N ASP A 248 -4.35 2.51 -5.83
CA ASP A 248 -5.78 2.72 -5.60
C ASP A 248 -6.07 3.90 -4.65
N CYS A 249 -5.20 4.12 -3.67
CA CYS A 249 -5.31 5.20 -2.70
C CYS A 249 -5.03 6.59 -3.32
N ALA A 250 -4.25 6.64 -4.41
CA ALA A 250 -3.88 7.84 -5.14
C ALA A 250 -4.88 8.20 -6.25
N ALA A 251 -5.88 7.35 -6.52
CA ALA A 251 -6.82 7.57 -7.65
C ALA A 251 -7.50 8.94 -7.62
N ASN A 252 -7.92 9.43 -6.44
CA ASN A 252 -8.57 10.73 -6.31
C ASN A 252 -7.58 11.91 -6.30
N THR A 253 -6.30 11.67 -6.00
CA THR A 253 -5.25 12.71 -5.95
C THR A 253 -4.41 12.77 -7.22
N LEU A 254 -4.53 11.79 -8.12
CA LEU A 254 -3.81 11.75 -9.40
C LEU A 254 -4.07 13.01 -10.25
N LYS A 255 -5.26 13.61 -10.13
CA LYS A 255 -5.62 14.84 -10.83
C LYS A 255 -4.74 16.05 -10.50
N TYR A 256 -4.11 16.06 -9.33
CA TYR A 256 -3.24 17.15 -8.94
C TYR A 256 -1.93 17.16 -9.72
N TYR A 257 -1.47 16.02 -10.28
CA TYR A 257 -0.31 16.00 -11.17
C TYR A 257 -0.48 16.96 -12.35
N ARG A 258 -1.67 17.03 -12.95
CA ARG A 258 -1.91 17.94 -14.09
C ARG A 258 -1.74 19.41 -13.73
N VAL A 259 -2.05 19.78 -12.50
CA VAL A 259 -2.01 21.18 -12.03
C VAL A 259 -0.64 21.52 -11.45
N ILE A 260 -0.07 20.60 -10.68
CA ILE A 260 1.15 20.81 -9.88
C ILE A 260 2.42 20.46 -10.68
N ASP A 261 2.37 19.44 -11.52
CA ASP A 261 3.52 18.91 -12.28
C ASP A 261 3.10 18.47 -13.70
N PRO A 262 2.71 19.45 -14.55
CA PRO A 262 2.21 19.16 -15.89
C PRO A 262 3.25 18.47 -16.79
N ALA A 263 4.55 18.68 -16.52
CA ALA A 263 5.64 18.08 -17.29
C ALA A 263 5.71 16.56 -17.05
N ASN A 264 5.74 16.12 -15.80
CA ASN A 264 5.69 14.68 -15.50
C ASN A 264 4.34 14.10 -15.88
N TRP A 265 3.23 14.83 -15.70
CA TRP A 265 1.91 14.39 -16.14
C TRP A 265 1.89 13.97 -17.62
N GLY A 266 2.43 14.78 -18.53
CA GLY A 266 2.49 14.46 -19.96
C GLY A 266 3.18 13.13 -20.25
N LYS A 267 4.29 12.86 -19.54
CA LYS A 267 5.04 11.60 -19.68
C LYS A 267 4.32 10.42 -19.01
N MET A 268 3.68 10.63 -17.86
CA MET A 268 2.90 9.60 -17.15
C MET A 268 1.77 9.04 -18.02
N VAL A 269 1.11 9.90 -18.82
CA VAL A 269 0.07 9.49 -19.78
C VAL A 269 0.62 8.54 -20.85
N GLY A 270 1.85 8.78 -21.33
CA GLY A 270 2.54 7.86 -22.25
C GLY A 270 3.10 6.61 -21.57
N ARG A 271 3.44 6.70 -20.28
CA ARG A 271 4.10 5.64 -19.52
C ARG A 271 3.17 4.52 -19.08
N VAL A 272 1.98 4.87 -18.58
CA VAL A 272 1.03 3.92 -17.98
C VAL A 272 -0.35 4.09 -18.60
N ASN A 273 -0.85 3.00 -19.20
CA ASN A 273 -2.18 2.97 -19.79
C ASN A 273 -3.27 3.20 -18.72
N GLY A 274 -4.27 4.02 -19.05
CA GLY A 274 -5.40 4.33 -18.17
C GLY A 274 -5.16 5.46 -17.17
N VAL A 275 -3.98 6.06 -17.13
CA VAL A 275 -3.67 7.23 -16.26
C VAL A 275 -4.63 8.39 -16.50
N ASN A 276 -4.84 8.80 -17.76
CA ASN A 276 -5.76 9.89 -18.08
C ASN A 276 -7.22 9.55 -17.71
N PHE A 277 -7.62 8.29 -17.87
CA PHE A 277 -8.95 7.83 -17.49
C PHE A 277 -9.16 7.93 -15.97
N MET A 278 -8.19 7.44 -15.17
CA MET A 278 -8.24 7.58 -13.71
C MET A 278 -8.21 9.04 -13.25
N ASN A 279 -7.47 9.91 -13.93
CA ASN A 279 -7.50 11.35 -13.64
C ASN A 279 -8.88 11.97 -13.84
N MET A 280 -9.60 11.61 -14.91
CA MET A 280 -10.93 12.15 -15.19
C MET A 280 -12.00 11.56 -14.25
N TYR A 281 -11.94 10.26 -14.00
CA TYR A 281 -13.05 9.52 -13.40
C TYR A 281 -12.78 8.94 -12.00
N GLY A 282 -11.53 8.96 -11.51
CA GLY A 282 -11.12 8.33 -10.25
C GLY A 282 -11.87 8.84 -9.00
N GLY A 283 -12.35 10.08 -9.04
CA GLY A 283 -13.18 10.69 -8.00
C GLY A 283 -14.68 10.67 -8.29
N THR A 284 -15.15 9.89 -9.25
CA THR A 284 -16.55 9.89 -9.73
C THR A 284 -17.22 8.53 -9.54
N THR A 285 -18.54 8.50 -9.64
CA THR A 285 -19.34 7.27 -9.62
C THR A 285 -18.98 6.30 -10.74
N ALA A 286 -18.41 6.78 -11.85
CA ALA A 286 -17.91 5.95 -12.96
C ALA A 286 -16.80 4.97 -12.54
N MET A 287 -16.04 5.30 -11.48
CA MET A 287 -15.07 4.40 -10.84
C MET A 287 -15.57 3.85 -9.50
N GLY A 288 -16.87 3.94 -9.21
CA GLY A 288 -17.46 3.52 -7.93
C GLY A 288 -16.95 4.32 -6.73
N TRP A 289 -16.55 5.58 -6.92
CA TRP A 289 -16.10 6.45 -5.84
C TRP A 289 -17.27 6.91 -4.97
N ARG A 290 -17.19 6.62 -3.66
CA ARG A 290 -18.23 6.82 -2.63
C ARG A 290 -19.54 6.05 -2.85
N SER A 291 -20.16 6.21 -4.01
CA SER A 291 -21.37 5.50 -4.41
C SER A 291 -21.19 4.84 -5.78
N ILE A 292 -22.03 3.84 -6.05
CA ILE A 292 -22.10 3.15 -7.33
C ILE A 292 -23.56 3.15 -7.76
N THR A 293 -23.79 3.43 -9.03
CA THR A 293 -25.10 3.33 -9.67
C THR A 293 -25.01 2.36 -10.84
N LYS A 294 -26.12 1.69 -11.13
CA LYS A 294 -26.35 0.93 -12.35
C LYS A 294 -27.54 1.53 -13.08
N PRO A 295 -27.64 1.40 -14.42
CA PRO A 295 -28.86 1.74 -15.14
C PRO A 295 -30.09 1.06 -14.52
N GLU A 296 -31.23 1.76 -14.47
CA GLU A 296 -32.43 1.29 -13.76
C GLU A 296 -32.95 -0.06 -14.27
N HIS A 297 -32.81 -0.31 -15.57
CA HIS A 297 -33.28 -1.54 -16.22
C HIS A 297 -32.40 -2.76 -15.97
N PHE A 298 -31.23 -2.61 -15.35
CA PHE A 298 -30.37 -3.75 -15.00
C PHE A 298 -30.58 -4.16 -13.55
N THR A 299 -30.52 -5.45 -13.25
CA THR A 299 -30.10 -5.98 -11.95
C THR A 299 -28.57 -5.83 -11.78
N TRP A 300 -28.04 -5.90 -10.57
CA TRP A 300 -26.57 -5.91 -10.37
C TRP A 300 -25.92 -7.12 -11.03
N LYS A 301 -26.60 -8.26 -11.09
CA LYS A 301 -26.16 -9.45 -11.84
C LYS A 301 -26.00 -9.13 -13.32
N GLU A 302 -27.02 -8.59 -13.97
CA GLU A 302 -26.95 -8.23 -15.39
C GLU A 302 -25.90 -7.15 -15.64
N TYR A 303 -25.84 -6.13 -14.78
CA TYR A 303 -24.82 -5.10 -14.89
C TYR A 303 -23.41 -5.65 -14.72
N CYS A 304 -23.20 -6.61 -13.80
CA CYS A 304 -21.92 -7.29 -13.64
C CYS A 304 -21.48 -7.99 -14.93
N TYR A 305 -22.37 -8.73 -15.59
CA TYR A 305 -22.05 -9.41 -16.84
C TYR A 305 -21.91 -8.44 -18.02
N PHE A 306 -22.67 -7.35 -18.05
CA PHE A 306 -22.46 -6.24 -18.98
C PHE A 306 -21.05 -5.68 -18.84
N LEU A 307 -20.63 -5.32 -17.62
CA LEU A 307 -19.27 -4.82 -17.35
C LEU A 307 -18.20 -5.84 -17.73
N LEU A 308 -18.40 -7.12 -17.44
CA LEU A 308 -17.45 -8.17 -17.84
C LEU A 308 -17.31 -8.27 -19.37
N ASN A 309 -18.39 -8.04 -20.11
CA ASN A 309 -18.39 -8.07 -21.58
C ASN A 309 -17.72 -6.86 -22.22
N THR A 310 -17.48 -5.76 -21.49
CA THR A 310 -16.72 -4.62 -22.00
C THR A 310 -15.21 -4.78 -21.87
N LEU A 311 -14.74 -5.80 -21.13
CA LEU A 311 -13.33 -6.11 -20.91
C LEU A 311 -12.77 -7.02 -22.01
N ASP A 312 -11.45 -6.99 -22.19
CA ASP A 312 -10.77 -7.98 -23.03
C ASP A 312 -10.91 -9.40 -22.46
N GLU A 313 -10.82 -10.42 -23.32
CA GLU A 313 -11.06 -11.82 -22.93
C GLU A 313 -10.21 -12.28 -21.74
N LYS A 314 -8.94 -11.85 -21.68
CA LYS A 314 -8.03 -12.25 -20.60
C LYS A 314 -8.50 -11.67 -19.27
N THR A 315 -8.82 -10.38 -19.24
CA THR A 315 -9.28 -9.68 -18.03
C THR A 315 -10.67 -10.14 -17.60
N LYS A 316 -11.59 -10.32 -18.55
CA LYS A 316 -12.92 -10.93 -18.31
C LYS A 316 -12.80 -12.30 -17.65
N ASN A 317 -11.99 -13.19 -18.23
CA ASN A 317 -11.78 -14.54 -17.72
C ASN A 317 -11.11 -14.56 -16.33
N HIS A 318 -10.26 -13.58 -16.04
CA HIS A 318 -9.67 -13.42 -14.71
C HIS A 318 -10.72 -13.11 -13.64
N TYR A 319 -11.58 -12.11 -13.88
CA TYR A 319 -12.67 -11.77 -12.96
C TYR A 319 -13.71 -12.89 -12.84
N LEU A 320 -14.09 -13.54 -13.94
CA LEU A 320 -14.99 -14.70 -13.92
C LEU A 320 -14.44 -15.83 -13.05
N LYS A 321 -13.13 -16.14 -13.15
CA LYS A 321 -12.50 -17.15 -12.28
C LYS A 321 -12.59 -16.81 -10.80
N LYS A 322 -12.42 -15.53 -10.42
CA LYS A 322 -12.57 -15.08 -9.03
C LYS A 322 -14.03 -15.17 -8.57
N LEU A 323 -14.96 -14.76 -9.41
CA LEU A 323 -16.40 -14.85 -9.13
C LEU A 323 -16.83 -16.30 -8.90
N GLU A 324 -16.48 -17.22 -9.81
CA GLU A 324 -16.82 -18.64 -9.70
C GLU A 324 -16.15 -19.32 -8.51
N ALA A 325 -14.89 -18.99 -8.22
CA ALA A 325 -14.22 -19.46 -7.01
C ALA A 325 -14.92 -18.97 -5.73
N SER A 326 -15.41 -17.73 -5.72
CA SER A 326 -16.16 -17.20 -4.58
C SER A 326 -17.50 -17.90 -4.41
N LYS A 327 -18.28 -18.06 -5.49
CA LYS A 327 -19.56 -18.78 -5.48
C LYS A 327 -19.38 -20.19 -4.91
N LYS A 328 -18.35 -20.91 -5.38
CA LYS A 328 -18.02 -22.25 -4.86
C LYS A 328 -17.71 -22.22 -3.35
N SER A 329 -16.98 -21.20 -2.87
CA SER A 329 -16.70 -21.05 -1.44
C SER A 329 -17.97 -20.78 -0.62
N TRP A 330 -18.89 -19.95 -1.14
CA TRP A 330 -20.12 -19.59 -0.45
C TRP A 330 -21.17 -20.69 -0.42
N LYS A 331 -21.11 -21.65 -1.35
CA LYS A 331 -21.85 -22.92 -1.24
C LYS A 331 -21.39 -23.79 -0.07
N VAL A 332 -20.11 -23.73 0.30
CA VAL A 332 -19.59 -24.41 1.51
C VAL A 332 -20.02 -23.63 2.76
N GLY A 333 -19.98 -22.30 2.67
CA GLY A 333 -20.55 -21.39 3.67
C GLY A 333 -19.53 -20.47 4.34
N GLY A 334 -20.02 -19.37 4.89
CA GLY A 334 -19.24 -18.39 5.64
C GLY A 334 -19.82 -18.18 7.04
N ALA A 335 -18.94 -17.91 8.02
CA ALA A 335 -19.34 -17.72 9.41
C ALA A 335 -19.86 -16.30 9.65
N MET A 336 -21.11 -16.20 10.11
CA MET A 336 -21.82 -14.96 10.39
C MET A 336 -22.17 -14.83 11.88
N ASP A 337 -22.24 -13.61 12.37
CA ASP A 337 -22.75 -13.32 13.72
C ASP A 337 -24.29 -13.26 13.72
N ALA A 338 -24.87 -13.34 14.92
CA ALA A 338 -26.32 -13.41 15.10
C ALA A 338 -27.05 -12.16 14.57
N GLU A 339 -26.42 -10.99 14.65
CA GLU A 339 -26.96 -9.73 14.13
C GLU A 339 -27.06 -9.78 12.60
N THR A 340 -25.98 -10.17 11.90
CA THR A 340 -26.00 -10.34 10.44
C THR A 340 -27.07 -11.34 9.99
N ILE A 341 -27.23 -12.46 10.72
CA ILE A 341 -28.24 -13.49 10.41
C ILE A 341 -29.66 -12.96 10.58
N LYS A 342 -29.88 -12.16 11.62
CA LYS A 342 -31.17 -11.50 11.86
C LYS A 342 -31.51 -10.57 10.69
N GLU A 343 -30.59 -9.70 10.31
CA GLU A 343 -30.77 -8.77 9.19
C GLU A 343 -31.04 -9.50 7.86
N LEU A 344 -30.30 -10.57 7.57
CA LEU A 344 -30.52 -11.40 6.37
C LEU A 344 -31.92 -12.04 6.34
N LYS A 345 -32.45 -12.46 7.50
CA LYS A 345 -33.81 -13.00 7.60
C LYS A 345 -34.86 -11.90 7.43
N GLU A 346 -34.64 -10.72 8.00
CA GLU A 346 -35.54 -9.57 7.88
C GLU A 346 -35.66 -9.09 6.43
N GLU A 347 -34.59 -9.14 5.64
CA GLU A 347 -34.62 -8.80 4.21
C GLU A 347 -35.04 -9.96 3.30
N ASN A 348 -35.45 -11.11 3.86
CA ASN A 348 -35.80 -12.34 3.12
C ASN A 348 -34.69 -12.79 2.14
N ALA A 349 -33.43 -12.70 2.58
CA ALA A 349 -32.28 -13.08 1.76
C ALA A 349 -32.37 -14.57 1.35
N PRO A 350 -32.03 -14.91 0.09
CA PRO A 350 -32.01 -16.29 -0.43
C PRO A 350 -30.77 -17.04 0.08
N ALA A 351 -30.66 -17.16 1.39
CA ALA A 351 -29.56 -17.80 2.11
C ALA A 351 -30.01 -19.09 2.78
N ILE A 352 -29.11 -20.05 2.90
CA ILE A 352 -29.33 -21.30 3.62
C ILE A 352 -28.70 -21.16 5.01
N TYR A 353 -29.53 -21.13 6.04
CA TYR A 353 -29.14 -21.06 7.44
C TYR A 353 -28.92 -22.47 7.97
N THR A 354 -27.67 -22.85 8.20
CA THR A 354 -27.33 -24.26 8.46
C THR A 354 -27.54 -24.70 9.90
N GLY A 355 -27.68 -23.75 10.85
CA GLY A 355 -27.69 -24.01 12.29
C GLY A 355 -26.35 -24.53 12.85
N LYS A 356 -25.32 -24.69 12.00
CA LYS A 356 -24.01 -25.23 12.40
C LYS A 356 -23.06 -24.11 12.80
N THR A 357 -22.32 -24.32 13.88
CA THR A 357 -21.23 -23.41 14.26
C THR A 357 -19.96 -23.73 13.49
N ASN A 358 -19.12 -22.72 13.27
CA ASN A 358 -17.88 -22.90 12.52
C ASN A 358 -16.84 -23.67 13.35
N ASN A 359 -16.37 -24.82 12.84
CA ASN A 359 -15.32 -25.65 13.45
C ASN A 359 -13.94 -24.95 13.56
N ARG A 360 -13.72 -23.83 12.86
CA ARG A 360 -12.45 -23.08 12.80
C ARG A 360 -12.53 -21.68 13.41
N GLY A 361 -13.57 -21.38 14.20
CA GLY A 361 -13.79 -20.03 14.76
C GLY A 361 -14.54 -20.01 16.09
N SER A 362 -14.92 -18.80 16.52
CA SER A 362 -15.74 -18.59 17.73
C SER A 362 -17.04 -19.40 17.66
N LYS A 363 -17.35 -20.15 18.73
CA LYS A 363 -18.61 -20.92 18.88
C LYS A 363 -19.88 -20.05 18.80
N THR A 364 -19.74 -18.73 18.73
CA THR A 364 -20.82 -17.76 18.64
C THR A 364 -21.27 -17.44 17.21
N LYS A 365 -20.61 -17.97 16.17
CA LYS A 365 -20.94 -17.71 14.76
C LYS A 365 -21.50 -18.94 14.07
N GLU A 366 -22.57 -18.74 13.32
CA GLU A 366 -23.24 -19.78 12.52
C GLU A 366 -22.79 -19.71 11.06
N VAL A 367 -22.73 -20.86 10.41
CA VAL A 367 -22.40 -20.98 8.98
C VAL A 367 -23.65 -20.70 8.14
N VAL A 368 -23.56 -19.70 7.26
CA VAL A 368 -24.58 -19.36 6.27
C VAL A 368 -24.04 -19.66 4.88
N GLN A 369 -24.88 -20.26 4.03
CA GLN A 369 -24.55 -20.63 2.65
C GLN A 369 -25.40 -19.85 1.65
N PHE A 370 -24.86 -19.66 0.44
CA PHE A 370 -25.56 -19.02 -0.67
C PHE A 370 -25.39 -19.88 -1.93
N GLU A 371 -26.50 -20.23 -2.60
CA GLU A 371 -26.47 -21.00 -3.84
C GLU A 371 -25.96 -20.17 -5.04
N ASP A 372 -26.31 -18.89 -5.07
CA ASP A 372 -25.74 -17.88 -5.96
C ASP A 372 -25.55 -16.57 -5.17
N TYR A 373 -24.81 -15.65 -5.75
CA TYR A 373 -24.68 -14.30 -5.22
C TYR A 373 -26.04 -13.60 -5.15
N MET A 374 -26.26 -12.83 -4.08
CA MET A 374 -27.38 -11.90 -4.02
C MET A 374 -27.13 -10.73 -4.99
N ASP A 375 -28.19 -10.06 -5.42
CA ASP A 375 -28.03 -8.89 -6.29
C ASP A 375 -27.39 -7.73 -5.51
N ASP A 376 -27.97 -7.39 -4.36
CA ASP A 376 -27.50 -6.43 -3.36
C ASP A 376 -27.98 -6.85 -1.95
N THR A 377 -27.59 -6.12 -0.90
CA THR A 377 -28.05 -6.34 0.48
C THR A 377 -28.06 -5.02 1.26
N ASN A 378 -28.97 -4.92 2.23
CA ASN A 378 -29.02 -3.80 3.18
C ASN A 378 -28.41 -4.14 4.55
N VAL A 379 -27.89 -5.36 4.71
CA VAL A 379 -27.16 -5.83 5.90
C VAL A 379 -26.03 -4.87 6.25
N THR A 380 -25.88 -4.55 7.53
CA THR A 380 -24.87 -3.61 8.03
C THR A 380 -23.44 -4.13 7.78
N ASP A 381 -23.19 -5.43 7.99
CA ASP A 381 -21.96 -6.12 7.58
C ASP A 381 -22.01 -6.65 6.13
N PHE A 382 -22.51 -5.84 5.19
CA PHE A 382 -22.59 -6.16 3.75
C PHE A 382 -21.26 -6.65 3.15
N ARG A 383 -20.11 -6.29 3.76
CA ARG A 383 -18.78 -6.72 3.32
C ARG A 383 -18.53 -8.21 3.54
N ARG A 384 -19.33 -8.89 4.35
CA ARG A 384 -19.31 -10.35 4.46
C ARG A 384 -20.27 -11.03 3.50
N ILE A 385 -21.26 -10.33 2.96
CA ILE A 385 -22.29 -10.94 2.13
C ILE A 385 -21.83 -11.01 0.65
N PRO A 386 -21.94 -12.17 -0.02
CA PRO A 386 -21.61 -12.28 -1.44
C PRO A 386 -22.68 -11.62 -2.33
N THR A 387 -22.37 -10.46 -2.90
CA THR A 387 -23.30 -9.74 -3.80
C THR A 387 -22.68 -9.39 -5.15
N TYR A 388 -23.51 -9.35 -6.20
CA TYR A 388 -23.10 -8.92 -7.54
C TYR A 388 -22.69 -7.45 -7.56
N LYS A 389 -23.30 -6.60 -6.73
CA LYS A 389 -22.86 -5.21 -6.55
C LYS A 389 -21.40 -5.10 -6.13
N ARG A 390 -20.94 -5.95 -5.21
CA ARG A 390 -19.52 -5.96 -4.79
C ARG A 390 -18.59 -6.38 -5.92
N MET A 391 -19.02 -7.30 -6.77
CA MET A 391 -18.27 -7.68 -7.98
C MET A 391 -18.20 -6.51 -8.98
N CYS A 392 -19.30 -5.80 -9.20
CA CYS A 392 -19.33 -4.58 -10.01
C CYS A 392 -18.35 -3.53 -9.47
N ILE A 393 -18.30 -3.32 -8.15
CA ILE A 393 -17.35 -2.42 -7.51
C ILE A 393 -15.91 -2.85 -7.79
N CYS A 394 -15.59 -4.15 -7.72
CA CYS A 394 -14.25 -4.64 -8.04
C CYS A 394 -13.86 -4.34 -9.50
N ILE A 395 -14.77 -4.56 -10.45
CA ILE A 395 -14.53 -4.30 -11.87
C ILE A 395 -14.36 -2.79 -12.11
N MET A 396 -15.29 -1.97 -11.62
CA MET A 396 -15.27 -0.51 -11.84
C MET A 396 -14.09 0.17 -11.16
N LYS A 397 -13.64 -0.31 -10.00
CA LYS A 397 -12.44 0.22 -9.33
C LYS A 397 -11.14 -0.32 -9.91
N ASN A 398 -11.23 -1.18 -10.91
CA ASN A 398 -10.09 -1.92 -11.43
C ASN A 398 -9.30 -2.62 -10.29
N ASP A 399 -10.04 -3.11 -9.28
CA ASP A 399 -9.52 -3.95 -8.20
C ASP A 399 -9.28 -5.34 -8.78
N TYR A 400 -8.18 -5.45 -9.53
CA TYR A 400 -7.80 -6.65 -10.26
C TYR A 400 -7.77 -7.88 -9.35
N TYR A 401 -7.36 -7.72 -8.09
CA TYR A 401 -7.27 -8.84 -7.15
C TYR A 401 -8.57 -9.15 -6.41
N CYS A 402 -9.63 -8.35 -6.60
CA CYS A 402 -10.90 -8.43 -5.89
C CYS A 402 -10.74 -8.32 -4.36
N LYS A 403 -9.81 -7.48 -3.89
CA LYS A 403 -9.59 -7.20 -2.46
C LYS A 403 -10.86 -6.72 -1.76
N TYR A 404 -11.71 -5.97 -2.45
CA TYR A 404 -12.99 -5.50 -1.93
C TYR A 404 -13.98 -6.65 -1.65
N MET A 405 -13.82 -7.78 -2.36
CA MET A 405 -14.52 -9.04 -2.08
C MET A 405 -13.83 -9.92 -1.03
N GLY A 406 -12.76 -9.44 -0.40
CA GLY A 406 -12.00 -10.18 0.62
C GLY A 406 -10.98 -11.16 0.04
N PHE A 407 -10.72 -11.12 -1.27
CA PHE A 407 -9.68 -11.96 -1.88
C PHE A 407 -8.29 -11.42 -1.57
N ALA A 408 -7.38 -12.33 -1.26
CA ALA A 408 -5.94 -12.11 -1.36
C ALA A 408 -5.44 -12.62 -2.73
N GLN A 409 -4.18 -12.33 -3.07
CA GLN A 409 -3.52 -12.99 -4.20
C GLN A 409 -3.57 -14.53 -4.00
N THR A 410 -3.97 -15.25 -5.03
CA THR A 410 -4.17 -16.71 -4.96
C THR A 410 -2.87 -17.46 -5.21
N LYS A 411 -2.74 -18.66 -4.61
CA LYS A 411 -1.59 -19.56 -4.82
C LYS A 411 -1.33 -19.87 -6.31
N ASN A 412 -2.37 -19.93 -7.14
CA ASN A 412 -2.26 -20.22 -8.57
C ASN A 412 -1.71 -19.02 -9.38
N GLU A 413 -2.04 -17.78 -8.99
CA GLU A 413 -1.36 -16.58 -9.49
C GLU A 413 0.11 -16.56 -9.07
N THR A 414 0.41 -17.03 -7.85
CA THR A 414 1.78 -17.24 -7.36
C THR A 414 2.51 -18.36 -8.12
N GLU A 415 1.84 -19.46 -8.48
CA GLU A 415 2.41 -20.61 -9.19
C GLU A 415 2.61 -20.37 -10.68
N LYS A 416 1.64 -19.79 -11.40
CA LYS A 416 1.84 -19.37 -12.80
C LYS A 416 3.02 -18.42 -12.92
N ARG A 417 3.21 -17.58 -11.91
CA ARG A 417 4.37 -16.72 -11.78
C ARG A 417 5.66 -17.49 -11.49
N LYS A 418 5.67 -18.46 -10.56
CA LYS A 418 6.81 -19.37 -10.35
C LYS A 418 7.19 -20.13 -11.62
N ASN A 419 6.21 -20.61 -12.37
CA ASN A 419 6.42 -21.35 -13.62
C ASN A 419 6.94 -20.43 -14.74
N ALA A 420 6.47 -19.18 -14.81
CA ALA A 420 7.05 -18.19 -15.71
C ALA A 420 8.50 -17.88 -15.33
N ILE A 421 8.80 -17.69 -14.04
CA ILE A 421 10.17 -17.49 -13.54
C ILE A 421 11.06 -18.67 -13.91
N LYS A 422 10.61 -19.91 -13.68
CA LYS A 422 11.35 -21.13 -14.03
C LYS A 422 11.61 -21.23 -15.53
N LYS A 423 10.60 -20.95 -16.36
CA LYS A 423 10.71 -20.94 -17.82
C LYS A 423 11.76 -19.93 -18.33
N TYR A 424 11.86 -18.76 -17.71
CA TYR A 424 12.86 -17.74 -18.11
C TYR A 424 14.24 -17.93 -17.46
N GLN A 425 14.34 -18.75 -16.40
CA GLN A 425 15.63 -19.21 -15.84
C GLN A 425 16.26 -20.32 -16.68
N GLU A 426 15.49 -21.06 -17.48
CA GLU A 426 15.99 -22.10 -18.39
C GLU A 426 16.43 -21.54 -19.76
N VAL A 427 16.19 -20.24 -20.01
CA VAL A 427 16.50 -19.53 -21.27
C VAL A 427 17.64 -18.51 -21.11
N LEU A 428 18.14 -18.31 -19.87
CA LEU A 428 19.37 -17.60 -19.52
C LEU A 428 20.40 -18.62 -19.05
#